data_AF-A0A1I2RTN0-F1
#
_entry.id   AF-A0A1I2RTN0-F1
#
_cell.length_a   1.000
_cell.length_b   1.000
_cell.length_c   1.000
_cell.angle_alpha   90.00
_cell.angle_beta   90.00
_cell.angle_gamma   90.00
#
_symmetry.space_group_name_H-M   'P 1'
#
loop_
_entity.id
_entity.type
_entity.pdbx_description
1 polymer ?
#
loop_
_entity_poly.entity_id
_entity_poly.type
_entity_poly.pdbx_seq_one_letter_code
_entity_poly.pdbx_strand_id
1 'polypeptide(L)'
;MTTLDTVRLKDTAFGTLDAQHRLFNAVLKEPLPKAGTFGFRGDIALAFQDQVADEARPPAYSIEQVLAVADAATGKIPVLVSYLHNFAWLKDVGEVLAEVFTTDGTYVFFVNNIDFLKKYTVALPGGVIAKVLPLDESTVWKETLELTGIDKNDVKKMNGAEKLEYVLATLAGTTMPFPEISYEDGVVAMEPVRNRNENRPV
;
A
#
# COMPACT_ATOMS: atom_id res chain seq x y z
N MET A 1 25.76 13.65 22.11
CA MET A 1 24.54 13.10 21.50
C MET A 1 24.20 14.00 20.33
N THR A 2 24.57 13.59 19.12
CA THR A 2 24.13 14.26 17.90
C THR A 2 22.64 14.01 17.79
N THR A 3 21.83 15.07 17.78
CA THR A 3 20.44 15.01 17.35
C THR A 3 20.47 14.41 15.95
N LEU A 4 20.10 13.13 15.81
CA LEU A 4 19.71 12.60 14.51
C LEU A 4 18.57 13.50 14.08
N ASP A 5 18.75 14.30 13.03
CA ASP A 5 17.68 15.11 12.48
C ASP A 5 16.53 14.16 12.13
N THR A 6 15.50 14.18 12.97
CA THR A 6 14.32 13.35 12.81
C THR A 6 13.67 13.71 11.48
N VAL A 7 13.61 12.74 10.56
CA VAL A 7 13.00 12.92 9.25
C VAL A 7 11.56 13.43 9.41
N ARG A 8 11.20 14.48 8.65
CA ARG A 8 9.86 15.05 8.70
C ARG A 8 9.05 14.58 7.51
N LEU A 9 7.74 14.47 7.68
CA LEU A 9 6.80 14.10 6.62
C LEU A 9 7.06 14.85 5.31
N LYS A 10 7.20 16.18 5.38
CA LYS A 10 7.38 17.08 4.23
C LYS A 10 8.67 16.83 3.44
N ASP A 11 9.63 16.14 4.04
CA ASP A 11 10.91 15.80 3.41
C ASP A 11 10.83 14.45 2.67
N THR A 12 9.64 13.86 2.55
CA THR A 12 9.40 12.53 1.95
C THR A 12 8.26 12.54 0.94
N ALA A 13 8.11 11.45 0.18
CA ALA A 13 6.98 11.22 -0.72
C ALA A 13 5.61 11.42 -0.05
N PHE A 14 5.48 11.06 1.23
CA PHE A 14 4.23 11.27 1.96
C PHE A 14 3.90 12.74 2.16
N GLY A 15 4.89 13.63 2.20
CA GLY A 15 4.66 15.08 2.20
C GLY A 15 3.94 15.56 0.95
N THR A 16 4.32 15.05 -0.22
CA THR A 16 3.65 15.32 -1.50
C THR A 16 2.21 14.82 -1.48
N LEU A 17 1.99 13.58 -1.03
CA LEU A 17 0.65 12.99 -0.95
C LEU A 17 -0.24 13.71 0.08
N ASP A 18 0.32 14.16 1.21
CA ASP A 18 -0.39 14.92 2.24
C ASP A 18 -0.82 16.30 1.72
N ALA A 19 0.06 16.99 0.98
CA ALA A 19 -0.24 18.27 0.35
C ALA A 19 -1.32 18.15 -0.74
N GLN A 20 -1.45 16.97 -1.36
CA GLN A 20 -2.53 16.63 -2.29
C GLN A 20 -3.80 16.13 -1.59
N HIS A 21 -3.83 16.17 -0.24
CA HIS A 21 -4.93 15.66 0.58
C HIS A 21 -5.27 14.18 0.32
N ARG A 22 -4.26 13.36 0.00
CA ARG A 22 -4.46 11.94 -0.33
C ARG A 22 -4.28 10.99 0.85
N LEU A 23 -3.70 11.42 1.96
CA LEU A 23 -3.48 10.55 3.13
C LEU A 23 -4.71 10.57 4.05
N PHE A 24 -5.34 9.41 4.24
CA PHE A 24 -6.53 9.25 5.07
C PHE A 24 -6.33 8.16 6.14
N ASN A 25 -7.18 8.19 7.17
CA ASN A 25 -7.31 7.13 8.18
C ASN A 25 -5.97 6.66 8.76
N ALA A 26 -5.06 7.60 9.03
CA ALA A 26 -3.72 7.30 9.47
C ALA A 26 -3.72 6.60 10.85
N VAL A 27 -3.26 5.35 10.88
CA VAL A 27 -2.95 4.58 12.09
C VAL A 27 -1.50 4.83 12.52
N LEU A 28 -0.62 5.08 11.56
CA LEU A 28 0.79 5.44 11.78
C LEU A 28 1.21 6.46 10.72
N LYS A 29 1.86 7.54 11.15
CA LYS A 29 2.40 8.59 10.27
C LYS A 29 3.58 9.25 10.99
N GLU A 30 4.69 8.52 11.09
CA GLU A 30 5.83 8.90 11.94
C GLU A 30 7.18 8.39 11.38
N PRO A 31 8.32 8.91 11.86
CA PRO A 31 9.65 8.40 11.54
C PRO A 31 9.84 6.94 11.95
N LEU A 32 10.60 6.18 11.16
CA LEU A 32 10.97 4.79 11.47
C LEU A 32 12.35 4.68 12.15
N PRO A 33 12.68 3.54 12.78
CA PRO A 33 13.99 3.34 13.42
C PRO A 33 15.19 3.56 12.49
N LYS A 34 15.09 3.16 11.21
CA LYS A 34 16.08 3.43 10.18
C LYS A 34 16.09 4.92 9.85
N ALA A 35 17.20 5.57 10.17
CA ALA A 35 17.41 6.98 9.91
C ALA A 35 17.10 7.36 8.45
N GLY A 36 16.42 8.49 8.26
CA GLY A 36 16.02 8.98 6.95
C GLY A 36 14.78 8.31 6.36
N THR A 37 14.09 7.42 7.09
CA THR A 37 12.86 6.79 6.61
C THR A 37 11.64 7.14 7.44
N PHE A 38 10.51 7.32 6.75
CA PHE A 38 9.24 7.72 7.34
C PHE A 38 8.18 6.66 7.00
N GLY A 39 7.37 6.28 7.97
CA GLY A 39 6.37 5.24 7.84
C GLY A 39 4.96 5.79 7.69
N PHE A 40 4.14 5.11 6.91
CA PHE A 40 2.71 5.39 6.81
C PHE A 40 1.90 4.09 6.92
N ARG A 41 0.87 4.12 7.76
CA ARG A 41 -0.22 3.15 7.78
C ARG A 41 -1.56 3.88 7.75
N GLY A 42 -2.42 3.55 6.79
CA GLY A 42 -3.70 4.23 6.59
C GLY A 42 -4.24 3.94 5.20
N ASP A 43 -4.89 4.93 4.59
CA ASP A 43 -5.45 4.83 3.25
C ASP A 43 -4.87 5.94 2.36
N ILE A 44 -4.77 5.68 1.05
CA ILE A 44 -4.34 6.68 0.06
C ILE A 44 -5.43 6.83 -1.01
N ALA A 45 -5.97 8.05 -1.12
CA ALA A 45 -7.01 8.37 -2.10
C ALA A 45 -6.46 8.32 -3.54
N LEU A 46 -7.18 7.61 -4.41
CA LEU A 46 -6.91 7.57 -5.84
C LEU A 46 -7.72 8.65 -6.56
N ALA A 47 -9.01 8.78 -6.22
CA ALA A 47 -9.89 9.81 -6.76
C ALA A 47 -10.73 10.50 -5.67
N PHE A 48 -11.13 11.73 -5.95
CA PHE A 48 -11.99 12.55 -5.10
C PHE A 48 -13.38 12.69 -5.73
N GLN A 49 -14.39 12.93 -4.89
CA GLN A 49 -15.73 13.29 -5.37
C GLN A 49 -15.77 14.77 -5.74
N ASP A 50 -16.70 15.17 -6.61
CA ASP A 50 -16.96 16.58 -6.88
C ASP A 50 -17.33 17.30 -5.58
N GLN A 51 -16.59 18.35 -5.25
CA GLN A 51 -16.82 19.10 -4.03
C GLN A 51 -18.06 19.98 -4.19
N VAL A 52 -19.10 19.69 -3.41
CA VAL A 52 -20.27 20.57 -3.26
C VAL A 52 -20.14 21.31 -1.93
N ALA A 53 -19.87 22.62 -2.00
CA ALA A 53 -19.67 23.50 -0.84
C ALA A 53 -18.45 23.15 0.05
N ASP A 54 -18.43 23.67 1.29
CA ASP A 54 -17.30 23.56 2.22
C ASP A 54 -17.23 22.23 3.00
N GLU A 55 -17.97 21.20 2.57
CA GLU A 55 -17.97 19.89 3.24
C GLU A 55 -16.77 19.05 2.80
N ALA A 56 -15.92 18.65 3.75
CA ALA A 56 -14.86 17.68 3.51
C ALA A 56 -15.46 16.31 3.18
N ARG A 57 -15.45 15.93 1.90
CA ARG A 57 -15.95 14.64 1.44
C ARG A 57 -14.89 13.54 1.59
N PRO A 58 -15.28 12.30 1.90
CA PRO A 58 -14.37 11.17 1.73
C PRO A 58 -13.97 11.04 0.25
N PRO A 59 -12.82 10.40 -0.04
CA PRO A 59 -12.45 10.11 -1.41
C PRO A 59 -13.54 9.30 -2.13
N ALA A 60 -13.58 9.39 -3.46
CA ALA A 60 -14.46 8.55 -4.27
C ALA A 60 -14.06 7.07 -4.12
N TYR A 61 -12.74 6.81 -4.13
CA TYR A 61 -12.15 5.53 -3.79
C TYR A 61 -10.65 5.68 -3.49
N SER A 62 -10.08 4.66 -2.82
CA SER A 62 -8.71 4.65 -2.30
C SER A 62 -8.09 3.25 -2.37
N ILE A 63 -6.77 3.20 -2.25
CA ILE A 63 -6.11 2.01 -1.68
C ILE A 63 -6.19 2.07 -0.16
N GLU A 64 -6.48 0.94 0.46
CA GLU A 64 -6.78 0.88 1.89
C GLU A 64 -5.77 0.02 2.65
N GLN A 65 -5.71 0.19 3.97
CA GLN A 65 -4.81 -0.59 4.83
C GLN A 65 -3.36 -0.59 4.33
N VAL A 66 -2.94 0.53 3.74
CA VAL A 66 -1.60 0.77 3.23
C VAL A 66 -0.60 0.55 4.35
N LEU A 67 0.47 -0.18 4.06
CA LEU A 67 1.70 -0.23 4.83
C LEU A 67 2.80 0.22 3.88
N ALA A 68 3.42 1.36 4.16
CA ALA A 68 4.43 1.92 3.27
C ALA A 68 5.55 2.62 4.03
N VAL A 69 6.72 2.65 3.41
CA VAL A 69 7.90 3.40 3.87
C VAL A 69 8.33 4.35 2.77
N ALA A 70 8.67 5.58 3.14
CA ALA A 70 9.30 6.55 2.26
C ALA A 70 10.74 6.79 2.70
N ASP A 71 11.62 6.94 1.72
CA ASP A 71 13.02 7.31 1.90
C ASP A 71 13.18 8.82 1.61
N ALA A 72 13.67 9.58 2.59
CA ALA A 72 13.81 11.03 2.48
C ALA A 72 14.95 11.47 1.55
N ALA A 73 15.99 10.64 1.37
CA ALA A 73 17.10 10.97 0.49
C ALA A 73 16.68 10.89 -0.98
N THR A 74 15.80 9.95 -1.32
CA THR A 74 15.25 9.81 -2.68
C THR A 74 13.95 10.56 -2.89
N GLY A 75 13.20 10.83 -1.81
CA GLY A 75 11.83 11.36 -1.88
C GLY A 75 10.83 10.35 -2.46
N LYS A 76 11.12 9.04 -2.36
CA LYS A 76 10.33 7.96 -2.98
C LYS A 76 9.83 6.94 -1.97
N ILE A 77 8.88 6.11 -2.41
CA ILE A 77 8.28 4.97 -1.69
C ILE A 77 8.83 3.69 -2.33
N PRO A 78 9.89 3.07 -1.78
CA PRO A 78 10.45 1.83 -2.32
C PRO A 78 9.61 0.58 -2.01
N VAL A 79 8.75 0.63 -0.98
CA VAL A 79 7.92 -0.51 -0.58
C VAL A 79 6.54 -0.02 -0.18
N LEU A 80 5.51 -0.62 -0.79
CA LEU A 80 4.12 -0.41 -0.41
C LEU A 80 3.35 -1.72 -0.55
N VAL A 81 2.54 -2.03 0.46
CA VAL A 81 1.51 -3.06 0.38
C VAL A 81 0.18 -2.49 0.80
N SER A 82 -0.89 -2.82 0.08
CA SER A 82 -2.24 -2.31 0.38
C SER A 82 -3.33 -3.26 -0.07
N TYR A 83 -4.56 -2.95 0.33
CA TYR A 83 -5.77 -3.51 -0.21
C TYR A 83 -6.27 -2.66 -1.38
N LEU A 84 -6.87 -3.32 -2.37
CA LEU A 84 -7.55 -2.67 -3.48
C LEU A 84 -8.90 -3.34 -3.71
N HIS A 85 -9.97 -2.54 -3.72
CA HIS A 85 -11.33 -3.06 -3.84
C HIS A 85 -11.66 -3.57 -5.25
N ASN A 86 -11.03 -3.00 -6.28
CA ASN A 86 -11.26 -3.38 -7.66
C ASN A 86 -9.95 -3.40 -8.43
N PHE A 87 -9.66 -4.52 -9.11
CA PHE A 87 -8.49 -4.70 -9.95
C PHE A 87 -8.31 -3.58 -10.97
N ALA A 88 -9.40 -3.07 -11.55
CA ALA A 88 -9.35 -2.01 -12.56
C ALA A 88 -8.67 -0.72 -12.05
N TRP A 89 -8.72 -0.46 -10.73
CA TRP A 89 -8.10 0.71 -10.12
C TRP A 89 -6.57 0.63 -10.04
N LEU A 90 -5.94 -0.49 -10.41
CA LEU A 90 -4.48 -0.60 -10.53
C LEU A 90 -3.91 0.42 -11.53
N LYS A 91 -4.67 0.77 -12.57
CA LYS A 91 -4.29 1.84 -13.50
C LYS A 91 -4.14 3.18 -12.77
N ASP A 92 -5.12 3.53 -11.95
CA ASP A 92 -5.12 4.79 -11.19
C ASP A 92 -4.03 4.79 -10.12
N VAL A 93 -3.72 3.64 -9.51
CA VAL A 93 -2.53 3.49 -8.64
C VAL A 93 -1.25 3.85 -9.41
N GLY A 94 -1.06 3.27 -10.59
CA GLY A 94 0.12 3.52 -11.43
C GLY A 94 0.23 4.99 -11.85
N GLU A 95 -0.88 5.66 -12.11
CA GLU A 95 -0.91 7.07 -12.51
C GLU A 95 -0.72 8.03 -11.33
N VAL A 96 -1.47 7.84 -10.24
CA VAL A 96 -1.46 8.72 -9.06
C VAL A 96 -0.15 8.61 -8.29
N LEU A 97 0.44 7.42 -8.22
CA LEU A 97 1.67 7.17 -7.45
C LEU A 97 2.93 7.10 -8.31
N ALA A 98 2.83 7.33 -9.63
CA ALA A 98 3.96 7.31 -10.56
C ALA A 98 5.17 8.12 -10.05
N GLU A 99 4.92 9.35 -9.59
CA GLU A 99 5.98 10.26 -9.18
C GLU A 99 6.62 9.89 -7.83
N VAL A 100 5.95 9.08 -7.01
CA VAL A 100 6.46 8.70 -5.69
C VAL A 100 7.03 7.29 -5.67
N PHE A 101 6.76 6.46 -6.66
CA PHE A 101 7.35 5.12 -6.77
C PHE A 101 8.78 5.14 -7.32
N THR A 102 9.53 4.08 -6.96
CA THR A 102 10.79 3.69 -7.59
C THR A 102 10.50 2.58 -8.60
N THR A 103 11.27 2.49 -9.67
CA THR A 103 11.05 1.48 -10.73
C THR A 103 11.39 0.07 -10.28
N ASP A 104 12.26 -0.06 -9.28
CA ASP A 104 12.75 -1.31 -8.68
C ASP A 104 12.09 -1.64 -7.32
N GLY A 105 11.04 -0.91 -6.96
CA GLY A 105 10.35 -1.07 -5.68
C GLY A 105 9.54 -2.37 -5.57
N THR A 106 9.11 -2.67 -4.35
CA THR A 106 8.25 -3.82 -4.04
C THR A 106 6.82 -3.33 -3.76
N TYR A 107 5.93 -3.58 -4.71
CA TYR A 107 4.54 -3.13 -4.65
C TYR A 107 3.59 -4.31 -4.65
N VAL A 108 2.83 -4.47 -3.56
CA VAL A 108 1.90 -5.59 -3.38
C VAL A 108 0.49 -5.07 -3.19
N PHE A 109 -0.45 -5.58 -3.97
CA PHE A 109 -1.86 -5.23 -3.88
C PHE A 109 -2.68 -6.49 -3.62
N PHE A 110 -3.31 -6.52 -2.46
CA PHE A 110 -4.32 -7.50 -2.11
C PHE A 110 -5.66 -7.05 -2.69
N VAL A 111 -6.08 -7.67 -3.78
CA VAL A 111 -7.21 -7.25 -4.61
C VAL A 111 -8.43 -8.09 -4.31
N ASN A 112 -9.58 -7.45 -4.16
CA ASN A 112 -10.81 -8.12 -3.77
C ASN A 112 -11.44 -8.97 -4.87
N ASN A 113 -11.47 -8.49 -6.10
CA ASN A 113 -12.32 -9.04 -7.15
C ASN A 113 -11.51 -9.85 -8.17
N ILE A 114 -10.62 -10.70 -7.68
CA ILE A 114 -9.92 -11.71 -8.49
C ILE A 114 -10.15 -13.11 -7.91
N ASP A 115 -9.91 -14.14 -8.72
CA ASP A 115 -9.96 -15.55 -8.32
C ASP A 115 -8.99 -15.84 -7.16
N PHE A 116 -9.47 -16.50 -6.10
CA PHE A 116 -8.72 -16.83 -4.90
C PHE A 116 -7.50 -17.73 -5.12
N LEU A 117 -7.46 -18.46 -6.23
CA LEU A 117 -6.36 -19.35 -6.59
C LEU A 117 -5.32 -18.68 -7.49
N LYS A 118 -5.56 -17.45 -7.92
CA LYS A 118 -4.70 -16.72 -8.86
C LYS A 118 -3.84 -15.70 -8.15
N LYS A 119 -2.63 -15.51 -8.66
CA LYS A 119 -1.72 -14.44 -8.27
C LYS A 119 -1.07 -13.92 -9.55
N TYR A 120 -0.81 -12.62 -9.60
CA TYR A 120 -0.34 -12.00 -10.82
C TYR A 120 0.85 -11.07 -10.59
N THR A 121 1.69 -10.97 -11.61
CA THR A 121 2.61 -9.85 -11.81
C THR A 121 2.02 -8.98 -12.92
N VAL A 122 1.76 -7.70 -12.64
CA VAL A 122 1.11 -6.76 -13.56
C VAL A 122 2.02 -5.55 -13.73
N ALA A 123 2.35 -5.20 -14.97
CA ALA A 123 3.02 -3.94 -15.26
C ALA A 123 2.00 -2.78 -15.22
N LEU A 124 2.31 -1.74 -14.44
CA LEU A 124 1.48 -0.54 -14.32
C LEU A 124 1.99 0.57 -15.26
N PRO A 125 1.14 1.57 -15.56
CA PRO A 125 1.63 2.85 -16.09
C PRO A 125 2.82 3.37 -15.27
N GLY A 126 3.85 3.87 -15.95
CA GLY A 126 5.09 4.31 -15.30
C GLY A 126 6.16 3.23 -15.12
N GLY A 127 5.93 1.99 -15.58
CA GLY A 127 6.95 0.93 -15.60
C GLY A 127 7.15 0.21 -14.26
N VAL A 128 6.27 0.47 -13.29
CA VAL A 128 6.26 -0.17 -11.98
C VAL A 128 5.60 -1.53 -12.07
N ILE A 129 6.15 -2.51 -11.36
CA ILE A 129 5.61 -3.87 -11.32
C ILE A 129 4.79 -4.09 -10.04
N ALA A 130 3.50 -4.37 -10.21
CA ALA A 130 2.59 -4.73 -9.14
C ALA A 130 2.52 -6.25 -8.95
N LYS A 131 2.60 -6.69 -7.70
CA LYS A 131 2.31 -8.07 -7.28
C LYS A 131 0.89 -8.12 -6.74
N VAL A 132 0.04 -8.91 -7.38
CA VAL A 132 -1.39 -8.95 -7.10
C VAL A 132 -1.77 -10.30 -6.50
N LEU A 133 -2.43 -10.27 -5.34
CA LEU A 133 -2.95 -11.44 -4.63
C LEU A 133 -4.42 -11.22 -4.25
N PRO A 134 -5.22 -12.27 -4.10
CA PRO A 134 -6.62 -12.14 -3.71
C PRO A 134 -6.75 -11.82 -2.23
N LEU A 135 -7.76 -11.04 -1.85
CA LEU A 135 -8.13 -10.80 -0.45
C LEU A 135 -9.60 -10.48 -0.26
N ASP A 136 -10.27 -11.25 0.59
CA ASP A 136 -11.68 -11.06 0.94
C ASP A 136 -11.86 -10.62 2.40
N GLU A 137 -11.73 -11.54 3.37
CA GLU A 137 -12.13 -11.29 4.76
C GLU A 137 -10.98 -11.13 5.78
N SER A 138 -9.73 -11.03 5.31
CA SER A 138 -8.55 -10.83 6.19
C SER A 138 -8.09 -9.35 6.20
N THR A 139 -6.92 -9.08 6.77
CA THR A 139 -6.31 -7.74 6.76
C THR A 139 -4.98 -7.78 6.03
N VAL A 140 -4.62 -6.69 5.36
CA VAL A 140 -3.31 -6.54 4.70
C VAL A 140 -2.17 -6.86 5.66
N TRP A 141 -2.29 -6.45 6.92
CA TRP A 141 -1.30 -6.78 7.94
C TRP A 141 -1.10 -8.30 8.08
N LYS A 142 -2.18 -9.07 8.27
CA LYS A 142 -2.10 -10.52 8.45
C LYS A 142 -1.56 -11.20 7.20
N GLU A 143 -2.09 -10.86 6.04
CA GLU A 143 -1.66 -11.43 4.76
C GLU A 143 -0.20 -11.10 4.45
N THR A 144 0.29 -9.92 4.83
CA THR A 144 1.70 -9.56 4.65
C THR A 144 2.60 -10.39 5.57
N LEU A 145 2.21 -10.62 6.83
CA LEU A 145 2.97 -11.51 7.73
C LEU A 145 3.04 -12.92 7.17
N GLU A 146 1.93 -13.46 6.66
CA GLU A 146 1.90 -14.78 6.03
C GLU A 146 2.75 -14.84 4.76
N LEU A 147 2.61 -13.86 3.87
CA LEU A 147 3.39 -13.75 2.63
C LEU A 147 4.91 -13.68 2.89
N THR A 148 5.31 -13.04 3.98
CA THR A 148 6.72 -12.89 4.39
C THR A 148 7.22 -14.00 5.30
N GLY A 149 6.36 -14.89 5.76
CA GLY A 149 6.69 -15.95 6.72
C GLY A 149 7.05 -15.44 8.12
N ILE A 150 6.63 -14.23 8.48
CA ILE A 150 6.90 -13.63 9.81
C ILE A 150 5.91 -14.21 10.82
N ASP A 151 6.41 -14.75 11.94
CA ASP A 151 5.55 -15.18 13.04
C ASP A 151 5.08 -13.97 13.84
N LYS A 152 3.82 -13.97 14.28
CA LYS A 152 3.25 -12.91 15.11
C LYS A 152 4.07 -12.62 16.38
N ASN A 153 4.80 -13.61 16.89
CA ASN A 153 5.63 -13.49 18.08
C ASN A 153 6.91 -12.70 17.81
N ASP A 154 7.43 -12.70 16.58
CA ASP A 154 8.62 -11.93 16.17
C ASP A 154 8.38 -10.43 16.33
N VAL A 155 7.17 -9.99 15.99
CA VAL A 155 6.75 -8.59 16.04
C VAL A 155 6.00 -8.22 17.32
N LYS A 156 5.82 -9.15 18.27
CA LYS A 156 4.94 -8.92 19.43
C LYS A 156 5.46 -7.84 20.37
N LYS A 157 6.77 -7.76 20.56
CA LYS A 157 7.43 -6.84 21.52
C LYS A 157 7.83 -5.49 20.92
N MET A 158 7.75 -5.36 19.60
CA MET A 158 8.08 -4.13 18.87
C MET A 158 6.98 -3.07 19.04
N ASN A 159 7.34 -1.79 18.94
CA ASN A 159 6.39 -0.68 18.82
C ASN A 159 5.84 -0.54 17.38
N GLY A 160 4.92 0.40 17.12
CA GLY A 160 4.28 0.56 15.81
C GLY A 160 5.27 0.77 14.65
N ALA A 161 6.23 1.68 14.83
CA ALA A 161 7.25 2.00 13.84
C ALA A 161 8.23 0.84 13.62
N GLU A 162 8.71 0.21 14.69
CA GLU A 162 9.59 -0.97 14.62
C GLU A 162 8.93 -2.12 13.87
N LYS A 163 7.64 -2.39 14.12
CA LYS A 163 6.90 -3.43 13.39
C LYS A 163 6.78 -3.11 11.91
N LEU A 164 6.43 -1.87 11.57
CA LEU A 164 6.24 -1.48 10.18
C LEU A 164 7.55 -1.60 9.40
N GLU A 165 8.65 -1.11 9.97
CA GLU A 165 9.98 -1.23 9.38
C GLU A 165 10.36 -2.70 9.16
N TYR A 166 10.22 -3.54 10.20
CA TYR A 166 10.58 -4.95 10.12
C TYR A 166 9.78 -5.70 9.04
N VAL A 167 8.47 -5.49 9.00
CA VAL A 167 7.57 -6.14 8.03
C VAL A 167 7.90 -5.70 6.60
N LEU A 168 8.06 -4.40 6.35
CA LEU A 168 8.33 -3.89 5.00
C LEU A 168 9.75 -4.22 4.52
N ALA A 169 10.75 -4.22 5.41
CA ALA A 169 12.10 -4.65 5.07
C ALA A 169 12.14 -6.14 4.69
N THR A 170 11.38 -6.98 5.40
CA THR A 170 11.26 -8.40 5.06
C THR A 170 10.53 -8.58 3.74
N LEU A 171 9.42 -7.86 3.52
CA LEU A 171 8.66 -7.90 2.27
C LEU A 171 9.50 -7.52 1.06
N ALA A 172 10.35 -6.49 1.18
CA ALA A 172 11.24 -6.06 0.10
C ALA A 172 12.24 -7.16 -0.33
N GLY A 173 12.58 -8.07 0.59
CA GLY A 173 13.43 -9.23 0.30
C GLY A 173 12.67 -10.48 -0.16
N THR A 174 11.34 -10.48 -0.11
CA THR A 174 10.51 -11.64 -0.44
C THR A 174 10.38 -11.84 -1.94
N THR A 175 10.78 -13.02 -2.43
CA THR A 175 10.60 -13.38 -3.84
C THR A 175 9.15 -13.77 -4.11
N MET A 176 8.53 -13.13 -5.11
CA MET A 176 7.14 -13.36 -5.53
C MET A 176 7.08 -13.70 -7.03
N PRO A 177 7.36 -14.97 -7.41
CA PRO A 177 7.46 -15.39 -8.81
C PRO A 177 6.07 -15.70 -9.38
N PHE A 178 5.14 -14.74 -9.30
CA PHE A 178 3.78 -14.90 -9.80
C PHE A 178 3.73 -14.78 -11.33
N PRO A 179 2.85 -15.55 -12.00
CA PRO A 179 2.64 -15.44 -13.44
C PRO A 179 2.35 -14.01 -13.89
N GLU A 180 2.91 -13.62 -15.02
CA GLU A 180 2.61 -12.32 -15.63
C GLU A 180 1.24 -12.32 -16.30
N ILE A 181 0.55 -11.18 -16.24
CA ILE A 181 -0.68 -10.89 -16.97
C ILE A 181 -0.66 -9.41 -17.39
N SER A 182 -1.25 -9.10 -18.54
CA SER A 182 -1.47 -7.71 -18.93
C SER A 182 -2.53 -7.05 -18.03
N TYR A 183 -2.54 -5.72 -17.97
CA TYR A 183 -3.60 -5.01 -17.26
C TYR A 183 -4.97 -5.31 -17.88
N GLU A 184 -5.04 -5.30 -19.22
CA GLU A 184 -6.27 -5.52 -19.99
C GLU A 184 -6.84 -6.93 -19.74
N ASP A 185 -5.99 -7.96 -19.79
CA ASP A 185 -6.43 -9.34 -19.50
C ASP A 185 -6.85 -9.50 -18.04
N GLY A 186 -6.20 -8.80 -17.11
CA GLY A 186 -6.58 -8.78 -15.70
C GLY A 186 -7.95 -8.13 -15.48
N VAL A 187 -8.27 -7.05 -16.19
CA VAL A 187 -9.61 -6.42 -16.18
C VAL A 187 -10.66 -7.36 -16.79
N VAL A 188 -10.33 -8.12 -17.83
CA VAL A 188 -11.23 -9.13 -18.39
C VAL A 188 -11.46 -10.30 -17.43
N ALA A 189 -10.44 -10.68 -16.67
CA ALA A 189 -10.47 -11.80 -15.73
C ALA A 189 -11.04 -11.44 -14.35
N MET A 190 -11.34 -10.17 -14.07
CA MET A 190 -11.85 -9.76 -12.76
C MET A 190 -13.24 -10.35 -12.50
N GLU A 191 -13.47 -10.74 -11.26
CA GLU A 191 -14.76 -11.19 -10.78
C GLU A 191 -15.61 -10.00 -10.30
N PRO A 192 -16.90 -10.21 -9.98
CA PRO A 192 -17.67 -9.21 -9.26
C PRO A 192 -17.00 -8.84 -7.94
N VAL A 193 -17.08 -7.55 -7.60
CA VAL A 193 -16.63 -7.06 -6.30
C VAL A 193 -17.45 -7.69 -5.19
N ARG A 194 -16.75 -8.25 -4.19
CA ARG A 194 -17.32 -8.99 -3.07
C ARG A 194 -17.53 -8.06 -1.88
N ASN A 195 -18.61 -8.30 -1.12
CA ASN A 195 -18.87 -7.52 0.09
C ASN A 195 -18.10 -8.10 1.28
N ARG A 196 -16.97 -7.47 1.63
CA ARG A 196 -16.13 -7.83 2.80
C ARG A 196 -16.84 -7.88 4.16
N ASN A 197 -18.05 -7.32 4.26
CA ASN A 197 -18.83 -7.28 5.50
C ASN A 197 -19.96 -8.31 5.51
N GLU A 198 -20.13 -9.09 4.45
CA GLU A 198 -21.26 -10.02 4.30
C GLU A 198 -21.32 -11.07 5.42
N ASN A 199 -20.17 -11.60 5.86
CA ASN A 199 -20.10 -12.63 6.90
C ASN A 199 -19.54 -12.14 8.25
N ARG A 200 -19.40 -10.82 8.45
CA ARG A 200 -18.94 -10.32 9.75
C ARG A 200 -20.05 -10.50 10.80
N PRO A 201 -19.75 -11.11 11.97
CA PRO A 201 -20.71 -11.13 13.06
C PRO A 201 -21.01 -9.69 13.48
N VAL A 202 -22.29 -9.33 13.49
CA VAL A 202 -22.82 -8.06 13.99
C VAL A 202 -22.61 -7.90 15.49
#